data_AF-A0A558ART9-F1
#
_entry.id   AF-A0A558ART9-F1
#
_cell.length_a   1.000
_cell.length_b   1.000
_cell.length_c   1.000
_cell.angle_alpha   90.00
_cell.angle_beta   90.00
_cell.angle_gamma   90.00
#
_symmetry.space_group_name_H-M   'P 1'
#
loop_
_entity.id
_entity.type
_entity.pdbx_description
1 polymer ?
#
loop_
_entity_poly.entity_id
_entity_poly.type
_entity_poly.pdbx_seq_one_letter_code
_entity_poly.pdbx_strand_id
1 'polypeptide(L)'
;MTIPLEREYRHMLSTLDEPDRLHFQELEGVLDAHYVDAAEKWDILHEMMTHFYETEHTSFTEMFGSDPKSYALDLASSTGRSPGGFWRDYKLMLGYYTFIYFLCVIIVGRLAFSWLLIAVPFLVLLMVPLMNRSIKQQAFRGPAKQTVTTILFIVLFAGTKLYIIFSLHDRFDQFFLFNHESSIFTILRVMIMIAVIFVGIKIFQYSKGLFQKAFASVLILYAINSILQTLEVIWPGHTIFNEIIDIATIVTVIAFAIHELKNENRFWNRKNIDSDASRIQ
;
A
#
# COMPACT_ATOMS: atom_id res chain seq x y z
N MET A 1 -33.77 -8.20 -1.42
CA MET A 1 -33.28 -7.93 -2.78
C MET A 1 -32.24 -9.00 -3.05
N THR A 2 -32.56 -10.04 -3.82
CA THR A 2 -31.60 -11.13 -4.10
C THR A 2 -30.52 -10.62 -5.05
N ILE A 3 -29.26 -10.88 -4.71
CA ILE A 3 -28.10 -10.46 -5.49
C ILE A 3 -28.12 -11.23 -6.83
N PRO A 4 -27.85 -10.62 -8.00
CA PRO A 4 -27.92 -11.31 -9.30
C PRO A 4 -27.13 -12.63 -9.34
N LEU A 5 -25.95 -12.64 -8.73
CA LEU A 5 -25.06 -13.79 -8.59
C LEU A 5 -25.66 -14.95 -7.79
N GLU A 6 -26.46 -14.66 -6.75
CA GLU A 6 -27.16 -15.68 -5.96
C GLU A 6 -28.19 -16.43 -6.82
N ARG A 7 -28.91 -15.70 -7.68
CA ARG A 7 -29.94 -16.28 -8.55
C ARG A 7 -29.32 -17.20 -9.60
N GLU A 8 -28.23 -16.77 -10.23
CA GLU A 8 -27.50 -17.59 -11.20
C GLU A 8 -26.85 -18.80 -10.54
N TYR A 9 -26.24 -18.64 -9.37
CA TYR A 9 -25.70 -19.76 -8.59
C TYR A 9 -26.77 -20.79 -8.25
N ARG A 10 -27.92 -20.37 -7.70
CA ARG A 10 -29.01 -21.30 -7.34
C ARG A 10 -29.57 -22.03 -8.55
N HIS A 11 -29.63 -21.38 -9.71
CA HIS A 11 -30.00 -22.03 -10.96
C HIS A 11 -28.98 -23.10 -11.34
N MET A 12 -27.69 -22.78 -11.35
CA MET A 12 -26.63 -23.75 -11.68
C MET A 12 -26.58 -24.92 -10.69
N LEU A 13 -26.81 -24.66 -9.40
CA LEU A 13 -26.88 -25.70 -8.37
C LEU A 13 -28.03 -26.69 -8.59
N SER A 14 -29.16 -26.21 -9.15
CA SER A 14 -30.33 -27.05 -9.43
C SER A 14 -30.15 -28.00 -10.61
N THR A 15 -29.16 -27.73 -11.46
CA THR A 15 -28.84 -28.51 -12.66
C THR A 15 -27.70 -29.51 -12.46
N LEU A 16 -27.15 -29.61 -11.26
CA LEU A 16 -26.12 -30.59 -10.88
C LEU A 16 -26.72 -31.92 -10.44
N ASP A 17 -25.91 -32.97 -10.58
CA ASP A 17 -26.21 -34.27 -9.98
C ASP A 17 -26.16 -34.20 -8.44
N GLU A 18 -26.94 -35.06 -7.79
CA GLU A 18 -27.09 -35.16 -6.34
C GLU A 18 -25.76 -35.11 -5.54
N PRO A 19 -24.68 -35.85 -5.90
CA PRO A 19 -23.43 -35.84 -5.15
C PRO A 19 -22.70 -34.49 -5.22
N ASP A 20 -22.61 -33.88 -6.39
CA ASP A 20 -21.91 -32.59 -6.56
C ASP A 20 -22.71 -31.44 -5.92
N ARG A 21 -24.05 -31.53 -5.98
CA ARG A 21 -24.94 -30.59 -5.30
C ARG A 21 -24.72 -30.60 -3.78
N LEU A 22 -24.51 -31.77 -3.18
CA LEU A 22 -24.27 -31.90 -1.75
C LEU A 22 -22.96 -31.21 -1.33
N HIS A 23 -21.90 -31.37 -2.12
CA HIS A 23 -20.61 -30.73 -1.87
C HIS A 23 -20.69 -29.20 -1.94
N PHE A 24 -21.40 -28.64 -2.92
CA PHE A 24 -21.61 -27.21 -3.00
C PHE A 24 -22.50 -26.66 -1.86
N GLN A 25 -23.44 -27.45 -1.34
CA GLN A 25 -24.24 -27.09 -0.15
C GLN A 25 -23.42 -27.11 1.14
N GLU A 26 -22.50 -28.08 1.30
CA GLU A 26 -21.56 -28.10 2.42
C GLU A 26 -20.63 -26.89 2.41
N LEU A 27 -20.15 -26.51 1.21
CA LEU A 27 -19.39 -25.28 1.00
C LEU A 27 -20.18 -24.02 1.34
N GLU A 28 -21.46 -23.97 0.95
CA GLU A 28 -22.35 -22.87 1.30
C GLU A 28 -22.42 -22.69 2.83
N GLY A 29 -22.58 -23.80 3.57
CA GLY A 29 -22.63 -23.79 5.04
C GLY A 29 -21.30 -23.39 5.70
N VAL A 30 -20.17 -23.77 5.12
CA VAL A 30 -18.83 -23.33 5.59
C VAL A 30 -18.65 -21.83 5.38
N LEU A 31 -18.99 -21.32 4.19
CA LEU A 31 -18.85 -19.91 3.87
C LEU A 31 -19.83 -19.06 4.72
N ASP A 32 -21.04 -19.55 4.99
CA ASP A 32 -21.97 -18.90 5.93
C ASP A 32 -21.41 -18.79 7.35
N ALA A 33 -20.61 -19.75 7.79
CA ALA A 33 -19.98 -19.72 9.12
C ALA A 33 -18.76 -18.78 9.20
N HIS A 34 -18.13 -18.47 8.07
CA HIS A 34 -16.86 -17.72 8.02
C HIS A 34 -16.99 -16.29 7.48
N TYR A 35 -18.10 -15.92 6.83
CA TYR A 35 -18.26 -14.63 6.18
C TYR A 35 -19.42 -13.80 6.74
N VAL A 36 -19.19 -12.49 6.79
CA VAL A 36 -20.20 -11.50 7.22
C VAL A 36 -20.88 -10.84 6.02
N ASP A 37 -20.24 -10.82 4.84
CA ASP A 37 -20.80 -10.21 3.62
C ASP A 37 -21.35 -11.27 2.65
N ALA A 38 -22.67 -11.22 2.44
CA ALA A 38 -23.37 -12.10 1.51
C ALA A 38 -22.90 -11.93 0.06
N ALA A 39 -22.45 -10.74 -0.35
CA ALA A 39 -21.99 -10.52 -1.72
C ALA A 39 -20.70 -11.29 -2.04
N GLU A 40 -19.76 -11.37 -1.09
CA GLU A 40 -18.51 -12.12 -1.25
C GLU A 40 -18.76 -13.63 -1.28
N LYS A 41 -19.66 -14.13 -0.44
CA LYS A 41 -20.11 -15.52 -0.46
C LYS A 41 -20.59 -15.92 -1.85
N TRP A 42 -21.52 -15.14 -2.42
CA TRP A 42 -22.12 -15.49 -3.71
C TRP A 42 -21.15 -15.32 -4.89
N ASP A 43 -20.20 -14.39 -4.83
CA ASP A 43 -19.14 -14.22 -5.85
C ASP A 43 -18.28 -15.50 -5.92
N ILE A 44 -17.82 -15.99 -4.77
CA ILE A 44 -16.96 -17.19 -4.68
C ILE A 44 -17.73 -18.45 -5.08
N LEU A 45 -18.94 -18.64 -4.58
CA LEU A 45 -19.78 -19.79 -4.92
C LEU A 45 -20.14 -19.81 -6.41
N HIS A 46 -20.48 -18.65 -6.98
CA HIS A 46 -20.76 -18.53 -8.40
C HIS A 46 -19.52 -18.79 -9.27
N GLU A 47 -18.35 -18.31 -8.86
CA GLU A 47 -17.08 -18.52 -9.58
C GLU A 47 -16.64 -20.00 -9.55
N MET A 48 -16.71 -20.66 -8.38
CA MET A 48 -16.43 -22.09 -8.25
C MET A 48 -17.40 -22.95 -9.08
N MET A 49 -18.69 -22.58 -9.06
CA MET A 49 -19.73 -23.27 -9.83
C MET A 49 -19.53 -23.11 -11.33
N THR A 50 -19.20 -21.90 -11.78
CA THR A 50 -18.92 -21.64 -13.20
C THR A 50 -17.71 -22.45 -13.67
N HIS A 51 -16.66 -22.53 -12.84
CA HIS A 51 -15.49 -23.34 -13.14
C HIS A 51 -15.81 -24.85 -13.23
N PHE A 52 -16.68 -25.34 -12.35
CA PHE A 52 -17.16 -26.72 -12.40
C PHE A 52 -17.94 -27.00 -13.70
N TYR A 53 -18.83 -26.11 -14.11
CA TYR A 53 -19.58 -26.22 -15.37
C TYR A 53 -18.71 -26.09 -16.63
N GLU A 54 -17.66 -25.27 -16.60
CA GLU A 54 -16.77 -25.04 -17.75
C GLU A 54 -15.77 -26.20 -17.98
N THR A 55 -15.62 -27.12 -17.02
CA THR A 55 -14.68 -28.25 -17.13
C THR A 55 -15.47 -29.55 -17.29
N GLU A 56 -15.76 -29.94 -18.52
CA GLU A 56 -16.49 -31.18 -18.80
C GLU A 56 -15.74 -32.41 -18.22
N HIS A 57 -16.49 -33.31 -17.58
CA HIS A 57 -16.07 -34.65 -17.12
C HIS A 57 -15.06 -34.74 -15.96
N THR A 58 -14.92 -33.72 -15.10
CA THR A 58 -14.13 -33.84 -13.86
C THR A 58 -15.02 -33.83 -12.62
N SER A 59 -14.78 -34.78 -11.70
CA SER A 59 -15.54 -34.87 -10.45
C SER A 59 -15.15 -33.75 -9.48
N PHE A 60 -16.07 -33.35 -8.60
CA PHE A 60 -15.86 -32.26 -7.64
C PHE A 60 -14.57 -32.43 -6.81
N THR A 61 -14.29 -33.65 -6.35
CA THR A 61 -13.11 -34.02 -5.57
C THR A 61 -11.81 -34.01 -6.38
N GLU A 62 -11.88 -34.21 -7.69
CA GLU A 62 -10.74 -34.15 -8.60
C GLU A 62 -10.36 -32.69 -8.93
N MET A 63 -11.35 -31.80 -8.99
CA MET A 63 -11.14 -30.38 -9.29
C MET A 63 -10.70 -29.57 -8.07
N PHE A 64 -11.32 -29.79 -6.91
CA PHE A 64 -11.09 -29.00 -5.69
C PHE A 64 -10.29 -29.75 -4.62
N GLY A 65 -9.88 -30.99 -4.90
CA GLY A 65 -9.10 -31.83 -4.01
C GLY A 65 -9.92 -32.48 -2.89
N SER A 66 -9.22 -33.18 -1.99
CA SER A 66 -9.82 -33.89 -0.84
C SER A 66 -10.25 -32.97 0.32
N ASP A 67 -9.88 -31.68 0.29
CA ASP A 67 -10.25 -30.69 1.30
C ASP A 67 -10.77 -29.39 0.64
N PRO A 68 -11.97 -29.43 0.06
CA PRO A 68 -12.60 -28.28 -0.60
C PRO A 68 -12.88 -27.13 0.37
N LYS A 69 -12.97 -27.41 1.67
CA LYS A 69 -13.15 -26.41 2.73
C LYS A 69 -11.91 -25.53 2.87
N SER A 70 -10.73 -26.13 3.00
CA SER A 70 -9.48 -25.39 3.08
C SER A 70 -9.21 -24.64 1.77
N TYR A 71 -9.53 -25.22 0.62
CA TYR A 71 -9.42 -24.52 -0.67
C TYR A 71 -10.31 -23.28 -0.74
N ALA A 72 -11.58 -23.38 -0.34
CA ALA A 72 -12.50 -22.24 -0.32
C ALA A 72 -12.11 -21.18 0.73
N LEU A 73 -11.48 -21.56 1.84
CA LEU A 73 -10.95 -20.63 2.86
C LEU A 73 -9.62 -19.98 2.45
N ASP A 74 -8.74 -20.67 1.73
CA ASP A 74 -7.55 -20.06 1.12
C ASP A 74 -7.95 -19.10 0.01
N LEU A 75 -8.95 -19.49 -0.77
CA LEU A 75 -9.59 -18.63 -1.74
C LEU A 75 -10.24 -17.43 -1.04
N ALA A 76 -10.95 -17.62 0.08
CA ALA A 76 -11.49 -16.55 0.92
C ALA A 76 -10.45 -15.50 1.31
N SER A 77 -9.34 -15.98 1.86
CA SER A 77 -8.30 -15.14 2.43
C SER A 77 -7.52 -14.38 1.35
N SER A 78 -7.38 -14.98 0.16
CA SER A 78 -6.73 -14.36 -1.01
C SER A 78 -7.67 -13.49 -1.84
N THR A 79 -8.98 -13.74 -1.81
CA THR A 79 -10.00 -12.98 -2.55
C THR A 79 -10.59 -11.81 -1.78
N GLY A 80 -10.28 -11.70 -0.48
CA GLY A 80 -10.83 -10.72 0.45
C GLY A 80 -10.87 -9.31 -0.16
N ARG A 81 -12.08 -8.89 -0.51
CA ARG A 81 -12.45 -7.50 -0.80
C ARG A 81 -12.60 -6.72 0.50
N SER A 82 -11.89 -7.13 1.55
CA SER A 82 -11.64 -6.33 2.72
C SER A 82 -11.25 -4.93 2.24
N PRO A 83 -11.96 -3.87 2.67
CA PRO A 83 -11.58 -2.50 2.38
C PRO A 83 -10.09 -2.26 2.68
N GLY A 84 -9.54 -2.95 3.69
CA GLY A 84 -8.12 -2.92 4.03
C GLY A 84 -7.19 -3.53 2.96
N GLY A 85 -7.61 -4.57 2.25
CA GLY A 85 -6.83 -5.23 1.18
C GLY A 85 -6.66 -4.33 -0.05
N PHE A 86 -7.75 -3.73 -0.53
CA PHE A 86 -7.71 -2.79 -1.67
C PHE A 86 -6.75 -1.63 -1.43
N TRP A 87 -6.86 -0.96 -0.27
CA TRP A 87 -6.01 0.19 0.05
C TRP A 87 -4.55 -0.21 0.28
N ARG A 88 -4.29 -1.44 0.74
CA ARG A 88 -2.93 -1.97 0.87
C ARG A 88 -2.31 -2.15 -0.52
N ASP A 89 -3.03 -2.79 -1.43
CA ASP A 89 -2.57 -3.09 -2.78
C ASP A 89 -2.38 -1.80 -3.60
N TYR A 90 -3.32 -0.85 -3.46
CA TYR A 90 -3.20 0.50 -4.02
C TYR A 90 -1.93 1.21 -3.55
N LYS A 91 -1.67 1.24 -2.23
CA LYS A 91 -0.47 1.89 -1.68
C LYS A 91 0.81 1.23 -2.17
N LEU A 92 0.83 -0.10 -2.30
CA LEU A 92 1.98 -0.86 -2.78
C LEU A 92 2.28 -0.55 -4.25
N MET A 93 1.24 -0.55 -5.11
CA MET A 93 1.35 -0.13 -6.51
C MET A 93 1.79 1.32 -6.65
N LEU A 94 1.22 2.23 -5.86
CA LEU A 94 1.59 3.64 -5.90
C LEU A 94 3.07 3.82 -5.50
N GLY A 95 3.52 3.10 -4.47
CA GLY A 95 4.93 3.06 -4.07
C GLY A 95 5.84 2.55 -5.18
N TYR A 96 5.42 1.48 -5.88
CA TYR A 96 6.14 0.94 -7.03
C TYR A 96 6.33 1.95 -8.16
N TYR A 97 5.26 2.64 -8.58
CA TYR A 97 5.35 3.66 -9.62
C TYR A 97 6.12 4.90 -9.19
N THR A 98 6.00 5.29 -7.92
CA THR A 98 6.80 6.36 -7.33
C THR A 98 8.30 6.03 -7.40
N PHE A 99 8.67 4.79 -7.09
CA PHE A 99 10.04 4.30 -7.21
C PHE A 99 10.54 4.34 -8.67
N ILE A 100 9.71 3.90 -9.63
CA ILE A 100 10.07 3.99 -11.05
C ILE A 100 10.29 5.43 -11.49
N TYR A 101 9.38 6.34 -11.12
CA TYR A 101 9.52 7.76 -11.43
C TYR A 101 10.84 8.31 -10.89
N PHE A 102 11.16 8.00 -9.64
CA PHE A 102 12.42 8.40 -9.02
C PHE A 102 13.66 7.82 -9.71
N LEU A 103 13.60 6.57 -10.16
CA LEU A 103 14.66 5.96 -10.97
C LEU A 103 14.85 6.71 -12.29
N CYS A 104 13.76 7.05 -12.98
CA CYS A 104 13.80 7.82 -14.22
C CYS A 104 14.39 9.22 -14.00
N VAL A 105 13.98 9.92 -12.93
CA VAL A 105 14.53 11.23 -12.54
C VAL A 105 16.04 11.18 -12.32
N ILE A 106 16.56 10.13 -11.66
CA ILE A 106 17.99 9.93 -11.45
C ILE A 106 18.72 9.70 -12.78
N ILE A 107 18.18 8.84 -13.65
CA ILE A 107 18.79 8.51 -14.95
C ILE A 107 18.83 9.73 -15.87
N VAL A 108 17.73 10.49 -15.93
CA VAL A 108 17.61 11.68 -16.78
C VAL A 108 18.36 12.88 -16.17
N GLY A 109 18.55 12.91 -14.84
CA GLY A 109 19.15 14.05 -14.16
C GLY A 109 18.25 15.29 -14.16
N ARG A 110 16.93 15.08 -14.20
CA ARG A 110 15.92 16.15 -14.26
C ARG A 110 14.77 15.85 -13.32
N LEU A 111 14.50 16.78 -12.40
CA LEU A 111 13.36 16.70 -11.48
C LEU A 111 12.21 17.52 -12.08
N ALA A 112 11.26 16.86 -12.73
CA ALA A 112 10.10 17.52 -13.33
C ALA A 112 8.78 17.05 -12.72
N PHE A 113 8.03 17.98 -12.13
CA PHE A 113 6.66 17.73 -11.70
C PHE A 113 5.71 18.21 -12.79
N SER A 114 4.92 17.28 -13.35
CA SER A 114 4.01 17.57 -14.45
C SER A 114 2.56 17.29 -14.06
N TRP A 115 1.63 18.00 -14.71
CA TRP A 115 0.19 17.69 -14.63
C TRP A 115 -0.11 16.24 -15.03
N LEU A 116 0.73 15.66 -15.89
CA LEU A 116 0.63 14.27 -16.31
C LEU A 116 0.81 13.32 -15.13
N LEU A 117 1.77 13.57 -14.23
CA LEU A 117 2.01 12.71 -13.06
C LEU A 117 0.80 12.62 -12.12
N ILE A 118 -0.10 13.60 -12.13
CA ILE A 118 -1.35 13.56 -11.35
C ILE A 118 -2.29 12.46 -11.85
N ALA A 119 -2.21 12.05 -13.12
CA ALA A 119 -2.99 10.96 -13.67
C ALA A 119 -2.55 9.59 -13.12
N VAL A 120 -1.30 9.44 -12.67
CA VAL A 120 -0.73 8.16 -12.21
C VAL A 120 -1.50 7.55 -11.03
N PRO A 121 -1.83 8.30 -9.95
CA PRO A 121 -2.72 7.81 -8.88
C PRO A 121 -4.05 7.24 -9.39
N PHE A 122 -4.70 7.90 -10.37
CA PHE A 122 -5.97 7.44 -10.92
C PHE A 122 -5.80 6.19 -11.79
N LEU A 123 -4.74 6.12 -12.58
CA LEU A 123 -4.37 4.93 -13.35
C LEU A 123 -4.14 3.74 -12.43
N VAL A 124 -3.41 3.94 -11.32
CA VAL A 124 -3.20 2.91 -10.29
C VAL A 124 -4.52 2.49 -9.66
N LEU A 125 -5.40 3.43 -9.34
CA LEU A 125 -6.71 3.15 -8.75
C LEU A 125 -7.58 2.26 -9.64
N LEU A 126 -7.52 2.46 -10.97
CA LEU A 126 -8.18 1.62 -11.97
C LEU A 126 -7.48 0.27 -12.15
N MET A 127 -6.17 0.20 -11.90
CA MET A 127 -5.36 -1.00 -12.04
C MET A 127 -5.58 -2.02 -10.92
N VAL A 128 -5.82 -1.58 -9.69
CA VAL A 128 -6.05 -2.46 -8.52
C VAL A 128 -7.21 -3.45 -8.70
N PRO A 129 -8.43 -3.04 -9.13
CA PRO A 129 -9.51 -4.00 -9.34
C PRO A 129 -9.22 -4.98 -10.48
N LEU A 130 -8.46 -4.56 -11.49
CA LEU A 130 -8.03 -5.44 -12.59
C LEU A 130 -6.99 -6.44 -12.12
N MET A 131 -6.03 -6.02 -11.31
CA MET A 131 -5.02 -6.89 -10.69
C MET A 131 -5.68 -7.96 -9.82
N ASN A 132 -6.63 -7.56 -8.96
CA ASN A 132 -7.30 -8.50 -8.08
C ASN A 132 -8.15 -9.50 -8.88
N ARG A 133 -8.77 -9.07 -9.98
CA ARG A 133 -9.46 -9.99 -10.91
C ARG A 133 -8.49 -10.90 -11.67
N SER A 134 -7.34 -10.40 -12.11
CA SER A 134 -6.36 -11.23 -12.84
C SER A 134 -5.69 -12.26 -11.94
N ILE A 135 -5.40 -11.93 -10.67
CA ILE A 135 -4.84 -12.88 -9.69
C ILE A 135 -5.86 -13.97 -9.37
N LYS A 136 -7.14 -13.59 -9.16
CA LYS A 136 -8.25 -14.55 -9.01
C LYS A 136 -8.29 -15.52 -10.18
N GLN A 137 -8.30 -15.01 -11.41
CA GLN A 137 -8.37 -15.81 -12.63
C GLN A 137 -7.11 -16.64 -12.94
N GLN A 138 -5.99 -16.42 -12.26
CA GLN A 138 -4.79 -17.28 -12.35
C GLN A 138 -4.80 -18.39 -11.30
N ALA A 139 -5.44 -18.16 -10.14
CA ALA A 139 -5.65 -19.18 -9.13
C ALA A 139 -6.64 -20.26 -9.60
N PHE A 140 -7.64 -19.87 -10.40
CA PHE A 140 -8.52 -20.78 -11.13
C PHE A 140 -7.90 -21.10 -12.50
N ARG A 141 -7.45 -22.33 -12.72
CA ARG A 141 -6.83 -22.78 -13.99
C ARG A 141 -7.85 -22.95 -15.12
N GLY A 142 -8.72 -21.96 -15.34
CA GLY A 142 -9.81 -21.98 -16.33
C GLY A 142 -9.42 -21.32 -17.67
N PRO A 143 -9.61 -21.97 -18.84
CA PRO A 143 -9.09 -21.47 -20.12
C PRO A 143 -9.84 -20.30 -20.79
N ALA A 144 -11.07 -19.92 -20.40
CA ALA A 144 -11.96 -19.27 -21.37
C ALA A 144 -12.23 -17.75 -21.25
N LYS A 145 -11.90 -17.08 -20.14
CA LYS A 145 -12.07 -15.59 -20.02
C LYS A 145 -10.84 -14.87 -19.44
N GLN A 146 -9.74 -15.62 -19.33
CA GLN A 146 -8.47 -15.26 -18.68
C GLN A 146 -7.71 -14.10 -19.36
N THR A 147 -8.02 -13.81 -20.62
CA THR A 147 -7.21 -12.93 -21.47
C THR A 147 -7.55 -11.46 -21.32
N VAL A 148 -8.82 -11.03 -21.35
CA VAL A 148 -9.12 -9.59 -21.52
C VAL A 148 -8.74 -8.75 -20.31
N THR A 149 -9.09 -9.18 -19.10
CA THR A 149 -8.77 -8.49 -17.83
C THR A 149 -7.27 -8.48 -17.56
N THR A 150 -6.59 -9.60 -17.79
CA THR A 150 -5.13 -9.73 -17.63
C THR A 150 -4.39 -8.91 -18.68
N ILE A 151 -4.82 -8.95 -19.95
CA ILE A 151 -4.26 -8.12 -21.03
C ILE A 151 -4.48 -6.65 -20.71
N LEU A 152 -5.69 -6.25 -20.28
CA LEU A 152 -5.98 -4.87 -19.93
C LEU A 152 -5.13 -4.42 -18.75
N PHE A 153 -4.94 -5.25 -17.73
CA PHE A 153 -4.03 -4.98 -16.63
C PHE A 153 -2.58 -4.80 -17.12
N ILE A 154 -2.06 -5.71 -17.95
CA ILE A 154 -0.70 -5.62 -18.50
C ILE A 154 -0.53 -4.37 -19.36
N VAL A 155 -1.52 -4.04 -20.20
CA VAL A 155 -1.52 -2.84 -21.04
C VAL A 155 -1.54 -1.59 -20.17
N LEU A 156 -2.39 -1.53 -19.14
CA LEU A 156 -2.41 -0.41 -18.21
C LEU A 156 -1.09 -0.30 -17.43
N PHE A 157 -0.52 -1.44 -17.04
CA PHE A 157 0.71 -1.53 -16.26
C PHE A 157 1.92 -1.05 -17.08
N ALA A 158 2.11 -1.59 -18.28
CA ALA A 158 3.16 -1.16 -19.20
C ALA A 158 2.92 0.29 -19.68
N GLY A 159 1.66 0.63 -19.99
CA GLY A 159 1.25 1.96 -20.41
C GLY A 159 1.57 3.02 -19.36
N THR A 160 1.28 2.77 -18.08
CA THR A 160 1.61 3.70 -16.99
C THR A 160 3.12 3.89 -16.83
N LYS A 161 3.93 2.85 -17.03
CA LYS A 161 5.41 2.99 -17.03
C LYS A 161 5.90 3.87 -18.16
N LEU A 162 5.45 3.60 -19.39
CA LEU A 162 5.79 4.41 -20.54
C LEU A 162 5.32 5.85 -20.35
N TYR A 163 4.12 6.04 -19.80
CA TYR A 163 3.56 7.34 -19.48
C TYR A 163 4.45 8.13 -18.52
N ILE A 164 4.97 7.51 -17.46
CA ILE A 164 5.93 8.13 -16.54
C ILE A 164 7.21 8.53 -17.28
N ILE A 165 7.77 7.66 -18.11
CA ILE A 165 8.98 7.95 -18.89
C ILE A 165 8.75 9.13 -19.84
N PHE A 166 7.66 9.11 -20.61
CA PHE A 166 7.31 10.19 -21.53
C PHE A 166 6.98 11.49 -20.81
N SER A 167 6.46 11.42 -19.58
CA SER A 167 6.20 12.62 -18.77
C SER A 167 7.46 13.39 -18.37
N LEU A 168 8.65 12.82 -18.58
CA LEU A 168 9.95 13.47 -18.35
C LEU A 168 10.61 13.98 -19.65
N HIS A 169 9.98 13.77 -20.81
CA HIS A 169 10.53 14.12 -22.11
C HIS A 169 10.18 15.56 -22.51
N ASP A 170 11.13 16.28 -23.11
CA ASP A 170 11.04 17.72 -23.45
C ASP A 170 9.80 18.11 -24.28
N ARG A 171 9.37 17.21 -25.16
CA ARG A 171 8.11 17.36 -25.93
C ARG A 171 6.87 17.68 -25.07
N PHE A 172 6.89 17.32 -23.78
CA PHE A 172 5.81 17.57 -22.83
C PHE A 172 6.10 18.72 -21.86
N ASP A 173 7.12 19.54 -22.10
CA ASP A 173 7.50 20.68 -21.26
C ASP A 173 6.32 21.63 -20.95
N GLN A 174 5.41 21.80 -21.90
CA GLN A 174 4.18 22.61 -21.72
C GLN A 174 3.28 22.15 -20.57
N PHE A 175 3.42 20.90 -20.11
CA PHE A 175 2.65 20.33 -19.01
C PHE A 175 3.41 20.34 -17.67
N PHE A 176 4.63 20.90 -17.63
CA PHE A 176 5.45 20.95 -16.43
C PHE A 176 5.01 22.09 -15.54
N LEU A 177 4.65 21.73 -14.31
CA LEU A 177 4.40 22.68 -13.22
C LEU A 177 5.71 23.17 -12.61
N PHE A 178 6.69 22.28 -12.57
CA PHE A 178 8.01 22.53 -12.02
C PHE A 178 9.02 21.72 -12.81
N ASN A 179 10.11 22.37 -13.21
CA ASN A 179 11.24 21.70 -13.84
C ASN A 179 12.54 22.22 -13.20
N HIS A 180 13.34 21.30 -12.66
CA HIS A 180 14.66 21.60 -12.15
C HIS A 180 15.69 20.64 -12.74
N GLU A 181 16.60 21.19 -13.52
CA GLU A 181 17.74 20.50 -14.08
C GLU A 181 18.96 20.79 -13.21
N SER A 182 19.60 19.74 -12.71
CA SER A 182 20.78 19.87 -11.88
C SER A 182 21.61 18.61 -11.95
N SER A 183 22.75 18.62 -11.26
CA SER A 183 23.58 17.42 -11.13
C SER A 183 22.77 16.28 -10.49
N ILE A 184 23.10 15.04 -10.88
CA ILE A 184 22.50 13.83 -10.30
C ILE A 184 22.66 13.83 -8.77
N PHE A 185 23.79 14.32 -8.24
CA PHE A 185 24.02 14.43 -6.79
C PHE A 185 23.05 15.41 -6.12
N THR A 186 22.73 16.52 -6.77
CA THR A 186 21.76 17.51 -6.30
C THR A 186 20.36 16.88 -6.21
N ILE A 187 19.95 16.19 -7.26
CA ILE A 187 18.64 15.52 -7.34
C ILE A 187 18.54 14.39 -6.32
N LEU A 188 19.60 13.59 -6.18
CA LEU A 188 19.67 12.52 -5.18
C LEU A 188 19.55 13.10 -3.76
N ARG A 189 20.21 14.22 -3.47
CA ARG A 189 20.08 14.94 -2.20
C ARG A 189 18.62 15.34 -1.94
N VAL A 190 17.94 15.95 -2.91
CA VAL A 190 16.52 16.32 -2.79
C VAL A 190 15.66 15.08 -2.51
N MET A 191 15.89 13.98 -3.21
CA MET A 191 15.14 12.73 -3.01
C MET A 191 15.36 12.12 -1.63
N ILE A 192 16.60 12.13 -1.12
CA ILE A 192 16.90 11.69 0.24
C ILE A 192 16.15 12.57 1.24
N MET A 193 16.14 13.90 1.05
CA MET A 193 15.41 14.80 1.93
C MET A 193 13.90 14.57 1.90
N ILE A 194 13.31 14.26 0.74
CA ILE A 194 11.89 13.86 0.64
C ILE A 194 11.64 12.58 1.46
N ALA A 195 12.51 11.57 1.35
CA ALA A 195 12.40 10.35 2.15
C ALA A 195 12.50 10.64 3.66
N VAL A 196 13.41 11.53 4.06
CA VAL A 196 13.56 12.02 5.43
C VAL A 196 12.28 12.70 5.94
N ILE A 197 11.60 13.50 5.11
CA ILE A 197 10.28 14.08 5.45
C ILE A 197 9.25 12.98 5.71
N PHE A 198 9.15 11.97 4.83
CA PHE A 198 8.21 10.85 5.03
C PHE A 198 8.47 10.07 6.32
N VAL A 199 9.74 9.79 6.61
CA VAL A 199 10.16 9.15 7.87
C VAL A 199 9.81 10.03 9.07
N GLY A 200 10.09 11.33 8.99
CA GLY A 200 9.73 12.30 10.01
C GLY A 200 8.23 12.33 10.29
N ILE A 201 7.39 12.40 9.25
CA ILE A 201 5.92 12.37 9.39
C ILE A 201 5.47 11.08 10.06
N LYS A 202 6.06 9.94 9.69
CA LYS A 202 5.75 8.65 10.31
C LYS A 202 6.12 8.62 11.79
N ILE A 203 7.30 9.09 12.16
CA ILE A 203 7.71 9.21 13.57
C ILE A 203 6.75 10.14 14.32
N PHE A 204 6.38 11.28 13.73
CA PHE A 204 5.46 12.23 14.33
C PHE A 204 4.07 11.62 14.60
N GLN A 205 3.54 10.85 13.65
CA GLN A 205 2.21 10.22 13.76
C GLN A 205 2.18 9.07 14.77
N TYR A 206 3.21 8.21 14.79
CA TYR A 206 3.22 7.01 15.63
C TYR A 206 3.80 7.23 17.03
N SER A 207 4.55 8.31 17.24
CA SER A 207 5.11 8.60 18.55
C SER A 207 4.07 9.15 19.51
N LYS A 208 4.09 8.63 20.74
CA LYS A 208 3.27 9.15 21.85
C LYS A 208 4.00 10.20 22.68
N GLY A 209 5.33 10.18 22.68
CA GLY A 209 6.14 11.10 23.49
C GLY A 209 6.37 12.45 22.82
N LEU A 210 6.35 13.50 23.63
CA LEU A 210 6.50 14.89 23.18
C LEU A 210 7.89 15.16 22.58
N PHE A 211 8.92 14.48 23.09
CA PHE A 211 10.28 14.54 22.57
C PHE A 211 10.37 14.01 21.12
N GLN A 212 9.83 12.82 20.87
CA GLN A 212 9.88 12.20 19.53
C GLN A 212 9.07 13.03 18.51
N LYS A 213 7.98 13.67 18.93
CA LYS A 213 7.24 14.62 18.09
C LYS A 213 8.05 15.87 17.79
N ALA A 214 8.70 16.46 18.80
CA ALA A 214 9.56 17.63 18.59
C ALA A 214 10.74 17.30 17.64
N PHE A 215 11.42 16.17 17.89
CA PHE A 215 12.50 15.66 17.04
C PHE A 215 12.04 15.46 15.59
N ALA A 216 10.89 14.81 15.39
CA ALA A 216 10.33 14.60 14.07
C ALA A 216 10.00 15.93 13.36
N SER A 217 9.44 16.92 14.07
CA SER A 217 9.17 18.24 13.52
C SER A 217 10.45 18.95 13.06
N VAL A 218 11.52 18.93 13.87
CA VAL A 218 12.82 19.51 13.48
C VAL A 218 13.36 18.83 12.23
N LEU A 219 13.31 17.50 12.20
CA LEU A 219 13.81 16.70 11.08
C LEU A 219 13.03 17.01 9.78
N ILE A 220 11.71 17.17 9.86
CA ILE A 220 10.87 17.61 8.72
C ILE A 220 11.25 19.03 8.27
N LEU A 221 11.34 19.99 9.20
CA LEU A 221 11.66 21.38 8.88
C LEU A 221 13.04 21.52 8.25
N TYR A 222 14.04 20.82 8.80
CA TYR A 222 15.38 20.78 8.25
C TYR A 222 15.39 20.21 6.82
N ALA A 223 14.68 19.11 6.58
CA ALA A 223 14.61 18.50 5.26
C ALA A 223 13.91 19.42 4.24
N ILE A 224 12.83 20.11 4.64
CA ILE A 224 12.17 21.12 3.80
C ILE A 224 13.14 22.26 3.45
N ASN A 225 13.86 22.80 4.44
CA ASN A 225 14.85 23.85 4.22
C ASN A 225 15.94 23.41 3.24
N SER A 226 16.48 22.21 3.44
CA SER A 226 17.52 21.63 2.60
C SER A 226 17.05 21.48 1.15
N ILE A 227 15.80 21.04 0.93
CA ILE A 227 15.20 20.97 -0.42
C ILE A 227 15.11 22.36 -1.03
N LEU A 228 14.55 23.34 -0.32
CA LEU A 228 14.33 24.68 -0.86
C LEU A 228 15.62 25.41 -1.20
N GLN A 229 16.64 25.28 -0.35
CA GLN A 229 17.98 25.79 -0.62
C GLN A 229 18.59 25.12 -1.85
N THR A 230 18.38 23.81 -2.00
CA THR A 230 18.90 23.04 -3.13
C THR A 230 18.19 23.41 -4.43
N LEU A 231 16.91 23.80 -4.37
CA LEU A 231 16.12 24.26 -5.51
C LEU A 231 16.25 25.78 -5.75
N GLU A 232 17.14 26.46 -5.02
CA GLU A 232 17.37 27.91 -5.10
C GLU A 232 16.09 28.76 -4.96
N VAL A 233 15.11 28.26 -4.19
CA VAL A 233 13.87 29.00 -3.93
C VAL A 233 14.15 30.10 -2.91
N ILE A 234 14.41 31.32 -3.40
CA ILE A 234 14.62 32.49 -2.56
C ILE A 234 13.25 32.97 -2.05
N TRP A 235 12.97 32.76 -0.77
CA TRP A 235 11.78 33.31 -0.11
C TRP A 235 12.18 34.32 0.99
N PRO A 236 11.44 35.43 1.16
CA PRO A 236 11.80 36.57 2.02
C PRO A 236 11.90 36.28 3.54
N GLY A 237 11.57 35.07 3.98
CA GLY A 237 11.65 34.63 5.37
C GLY A 237 12.60 33.45 5.56
N HIS A 238 13.54 33.22 4.64
CA HIS A 238 14.57 32.20 4.75
C HIS A 238 15.41 32.36 6.04
N THR A 239 15.74 33.59 6.40
CA THR A 239 16.41 33.93 7.67
C THR A 239 15.57 33.55 8.88
N ILE A 240 14.30 33.95 8.90
CA ILE A 240 13.34 33.61 9.97
C ILE A 240 13.17 32.09 10.08
N PHE A 241 13.15 31.38 8.94
CA PHE A 241 13.00 29.93 8.91
C PHE A 241 14.21 29.19 9.46
N ASN A 242 15.43 29.66 9.14
CA ASN A 242 16.66 29.13 9.73
C ASN A 242 16.69 29.36 11.24
N GLU A 243 16.31 30.56 11.71
CA GLU A 243 16.22 30.83 13.14
C GLU A 243 15.20 29.92 13.85
N ILE A 244 14.06 29.65 13.23
CA ILE A 244 13.06 28.69 13.75
C ILE A 244 13.65 27.28 13.85
N ILE A 245 14.40 26.83 12.83
CA ILE A 245 15.08 25.52 12.84
C ILE A 245 16.13 25.46 13.94
N ASP A 246 16.92 26.52 14.12
CA ASP A 246 17.95 26.59 15.15
C ASP A 246 17.33 26.54 16.55
N ILE A 247 16.29 27.35 16.81
CA ILE A 247 15.54 27.34 18.07
C ILE A 247 14.94 25.95 18.31
N ALA A 248 14.31 25.35 17.29
CA ALA A 248 13.68 24.04 17.44
C ALA A 248 14.72 22.92 17.68
N THR A 249 15.90 23.03 17.07
CA THR A 249 17.03 22.12 17.31
C THR A 249 17.55 22.25 18.73
N ILE A 250 17.76 23.47 19.22
CA ILE A 250 18.17 23.75 20.61
C ILE A 250 17.15 23.19 21.60
N VAL A 251 15.86 23.44 21.38
CA VAL A 251 14.77 22.91 22.22
C VAL A 251 14.77 21.37 22.21
N THR A 252 15.04 20.74 21.06
CA THR A 252 15.12 19.29 20.95
C THR A 252 16.32 18.74 21.71
N VAL A 253 17.50 19.38 21.63
CA VAL A 253 18.69 18.99 22.40
C VAL A 253 18.44 19.13 23.91
N ILE A 254 17.82 20.23 24.35
CA ILE A 254 17.44 20.44 25.75
C ILE A 254 16.44 19.36 26.20
N ALA A 255 15.43 19.08 25.38
CA ALA A 255 14.44 18.04 25.69
C ALA A 255 15.07 16.64 25.75
N PHE A 256 16.07 16.35 24.90
CA PHE A 256 16.86 15.12 24.97
C PHE A 256 17.66 15.03 26.26
N ALA A 257 18.37 16.09 26.63
CA ALA A 257 19.15 16.14 27.87
C ALA A 257 18.26 15.97 29.12
N ILE A 258 17.09 16.62 29.16
CA ILE A 258 16.11 16.45 30.26
C ILE A 258 15.55 15.02 30.27
N HIS A 259 15.26 14.44 29.11
CA HIS A 259 14.79 13.06 29.02
C HIS A 259 15.83 12.08 29.56
N GLU A 260 17.10 12.26 29.20
CA GLU A 260 18.20 11.40 29.64
C GLU A 260 18.44 11.53 31.15
N LEU A 261 18.50 12.75 31.68
CA LEU A 261 18.59 13.00 33.13
C LEU A 261 17.42 12.38 33.91
N LYS A 262 16.20 12.40 33.34
CA LYS A 262 15.02 11.78 33.96
C LYS A 262 15.07 10.25 33.93
N ASN A 263 15.70 9.66 32.91
CA ASN A 263 15.91 8.21 32.84
C ASN A 263 17.01 7.76 33.80
N GLU A 264 18.10 8.52 33.87
CA GLU A 264 19.21 8.26 34.78
C GLU A 264 18.77 8.39 36.24
N ASN A 265 18.04 9.45 36.61
CA ASN A 265 17.46 9.58 37.95
C ASN A 265 16.48 8.47 38.32
N ARG A 266 15.69 7.94 37.36
CA ARG A 266 14.81 6.78 37.60
C ARG A 266 15.59 5.49 37.82
N PHE A 267 16.72 5.33 37.14
CA PHE A 267 17.61 4.18 37.30
C PHE A 267 18.26 4.18 38.70
N TRP A 268 18.75 5.34 39.16
CA TRP A 268 19.32 5.48 40.50
C TRP A 268 18.28 5.34 41.63
N ASN A 269 17.07 5.89 41.45
CA ASN A 269 15.99 5.71 42.45
C ASN A 269 15.52 4.25 42.57
N ARG A 270 15.50 3.47 41.48
CA ARG A 270 15.17 2.04 41.56
C ARG A 270 16.22 1.24 42.33
N LYS A 271 17.51 1.49 42.07
CA LYS A 271 18.60 0.80 42.79
C LYS A 271 18.57 1.06 44.29
N ASN A 272 18.25 2.28 44.72
CA ASN A 272 18.16 2.60 46.15
C ASN A 272 16.98 1.88 46.83
N ILE A 273 15.83 1.79 46.17
CA ILE A 273 14.65 1.09 46.69
C ILE A 273 14.92 -0.42 46.85
N ASP A 274 15.56 -1.06 45.87
CA ASP A 274 15.90 -2.49 45.95
C ASP A 274 17.00 -2.75 47.01
N SER A 275 17.93 -1.80 47.20
CA SER A 275 18.97 -1.90 48.23
C SER A 275 18.43 -1.79 49.66
N ASP A 276 17.44 -0.93 49.88
CA ASP A 276 16.78 -0.78 51.19
C ASP A 276 15.86 -1.97 51.49
N ALA A 277 15.19 -2.54 50.48
CA ALA A 277 14.38 -3.75 50.64
C ALA A 277 15.24 -4.98 51.03
N SER A 278 16.47 -5.08 50.51
CA SER A 278 17.41 -6.15 50.84
C SER A 278 18.08 -6.03 52.22
N ARG A 279 17.98 -4.86 52.87
CA ARG A 279 18.52 -4.59 54.21
C ARG A 279 17.51 -4.85 55.35
N ILE A 280 16.26 -5.17 55.01
CA ILE A 280 15.16 -5.41 55.96
C ILE A 280 14.87 -6.94 56.13
N GLN A 281 15.65 -7.81 55.47
CA GLN A 281 15.69 -9.26 55.74
C GLN A 281 16.92 -9.63 56.56
#